data_AF-H6NSS2-F1
#
_entry.id   AF-H6NSS2-F1
#
_cell.length_a   1.000
_cell.length_b   1.000
_cell.length_c   1.000
_cell.angle_alpha   90.00
_cell.angle_beta   90.00
_cell.angle_gamma   90.00
#
_symmetry.space_group_name_H-M   'P 1'
#
loop_
_entity.id
_entity.type
_entity.pdbx_description
1 polymer ?
#
loop_
_entity_poly.entity_id
_entity_poly.type
_entity_poly.pdbx_seq_one_letter_code
_entity_poly.pdbx_strand_id
1 'polypeptide(L)' 'MPAESCYYIIYDDFSISICTMLDEVCDAVAGGALLYGYTDNEDMAQWMLNECFHVVEKGNL' A
#
# COMPACT_ATOMS: atom_id res chain seq x y z
N MET A 1 -16.98 -10.37 14.35
CA MET A 1 -15.61 -10.10 14.83
C MET A 1 -15.22 -8.75 14.24
N PRO A 2 -14.57 -7.83 14.97
CA PRO A 2 -14.10 -6.61 14.33
C PRO A 2 -13.10 -7.06 13.27
N ALA A 3 -13.34 -6.69 12.02
CA ALA A 3 -12.32 -6.84 10.99
C ALA A 3 -11.12 -6.07 11.52
N GLU A 4 -10.02 -6.78 11.81
CA GLU A 4 -8.76 -6.13 12.12
C GLU A 4 -8.45 -5.25 10.90
N SER A 5 -8.48 -3.94 11.09
CA SER A 5 -8.33 -2.96 10.02
C SER A 5 -6.89 -3.02 9.52
N CYS A 6 -6.62 -3.91 8.56
CA CYS A 6 -5.34 -3.96 7.88
C CYS A 6 -5.25 -2.79 6.90
N TYR A 7 -4.13 -2.09 6.94
CA TYR A 7 -3.71 -1.06 6.01
C TYR A 7 -2.77 -1.68 4.99
N TYR A 8 -3.14 -1.62 3.72
CA TYR A 8 -2.39 -2.15 2.59
C TYR A 8 -1.78 -0.99 1.83
N ILE A 9 -0.47 -1.04 1.61
CA ILE A 9 0.26 -0.03 0.86
C ILE A 9 0.39 -0.55 -0.57
N ILE A 10 -0.32 0.07 -1.49
CA ILE A 10 -0.24 -0.21 -2.93
C ILE A 10 0.43 0.95 -3.64
N TYR A 11 1.11 0.66 -4.74
CA TYR A 11 1.73 1.65 -5.58
C TYR A 11 1.64 1.27 -7.06
N ASP A 12 1.62 2.27 -7.91
CA ASP A 12 1.78 2.15 -9.34
C ASP A 12 2.84 3.15 -9.84
N ASP A 13 2.99 3.29 -11.15
CA ASP A 13 3.96 4.18 -11.77
C ASP A 13 3.73 5.68 -11.45
N PHE A 14 2.55 6.04 -10.92
CA PHE A 14 2.12 7.43 -10.74
C PHE A 14 1.77 7.79 -9.30
N SER A 15 1.46 6.81 -8.45
CA SER A 15 0.85 7.04 -7.14
C SER A 15 1.14 5.92 -6.15
N ILE A 16 1.10 6.28 -4.86
CA ILE A 16 1.17 5.36 -3.72
C ILE A 16 -0.04 5.65 -2.85
N SER A 17 -0.77 4.62 -2.45
CA SER A 17 -2.02 4.74 -1.67
C SER A 17 -2.10 3.72 -0.55
N ILE A 18 -2.80 4.07 0.53
CA ILE A 18 -3.15 3.16 1.62
C ILE A 18 -4.61 2.75 1.45
N CYS A 19 -4.85 1.46 1.26
CA CYS A 19 -6.17 0.86 1.21
C CYS A 19 -6.45 0.14 2.53
N THR A 20 -7.70 0.14 2.99
CA THR A 20 -8.12 -0.63 4.18
C THR A 20 -9.03 -1.80 3.84
N MET A 21 -9.48 -1.87 2.58
CA MET A 21 -10.31 -2.96 2.06
C MET A 21 -9.49 -3.82 1.09
N LEU A 22 -9.52 -5.13 1.31
CA LEU A 22 -8.81 -6.07 0.44
C LEU A 22 -9.39 -6.08 -0.99
N ASP A 23 -10.69 -5.89 -1.15
CA ASP A 23 -11.34 -5.84 -2.46
C ASP A 23 -10.77 -4.70 -3.32
N GLU A 24 -10.55 -3.51 -2.73
CA GLU A 24 -9.93 -2.37 -3.42
C GLU A 24 -8.47 -2.66 -3.82
N VAL A 25 -7.73 -3.39 -2.97
CA VAL A 25 -6.37 -3.83 -3.28
C VAL A 25 -6.38 -4.78 -4.47
N CYS A 26 -7.30 -5.74 -4.50
CA CYS A 26 -7.43 -6.68 -5.61
C CYS A 26 -7.77 -5.98 -6.93
N ASP A 27 -8.69 -5.01 -6.90
CA ASP A 27 -9.05 -4.22 -8.08
C ASP A 27 -7.87 -3.39 -8.58
N ALA A 28 -7.13 -2.73 -7.67
CA ALA A 28 -5.95 -1.95 -8.03
C ALA A 28 -4.86 -2.84 -8.64
N VAL A 29 -4.60 -4.02 -8.06
CA VAL A 29 -3.60 -4.97 -8.56
C VAL A 29 -4.01 -5.54 -9.91
N ALA A 30 -5.30 -5.83 -10.12
CA ALA A 30 -5.82 -6.21 -11.43
C ALA A 30 -5.68 -5.09 -12.47
N GLY A 31 -5.72 -3.83 -12.02
CA GLY A 31 -5.45 -2.63 -12.82
C GLY A 31 -3.96 -2.36 -13.09
N GLY A 32 -3.05 -3.13 -12.52
CA GLY A 32 -1.59 -2.99 -12.73
C GLY A 32 -0.82 -2.39 -11.56
N ALA A 33 -1.47 -2.09 -10.43
CA ALA A 33 -0.77 -1.68 -9.22
C ALA A 33 -0.04 -2.87 -8.57
N LEU A 34 0.96 -2.57 -7.75
CA LEU A 34 1.74 -3.53 -6.96
C LEU A 34 1.49 -3.31 -5.47
N LEU A 35 1.47 -4.40 -4.71
CA LEU A 35 1.39 -4.35 -3.26
C LEU A 35 2.80 -4.24 -2.68
N TYR A 36 3.09 -3.13 -2.01
CA TYR A 36 4.34 -2.93 -1.27
C TYR A 36 4.35 -3.73 0.04
N GLY A 37 3.24 -3.70 0.78
CA GLY A 37 3.10 -4.44 2.04
C GLY A 37 1.79 -4.13 2.76
N TYR A 38 1.62 -4.70 3.95
CA TYR A 38 0.45 -4.47 4.79
C TYR A 38 0.82 -4.46 6.28
N THR A 39 -0.02 -3.81 7.10
CA THR A 39 0.15 -3.68 8.55
C THR A 39 -1.20 -3.45 9.21
N ASP A 40 -1.36 -3.84 10.47
CA ASP A 40 -2.54 -3.59 11.31
C ASP A 40 -2.44 -2.27 12.11
N ASN A 41 -1.31 -1.56 11.98
CA ASN A 41 -1.02 -0.32 12.68
C ASN A 41 -0.93 0.87 11.71
N GLU A 42 -1.73 1.91 11.95
CA GLU A 42 -1.81 3.11 11.12
C GLU A 42 -0.48 3.89 11.08
N ASP A 43 0.19 4.05 12.22
CA ASP A 43 1.48 4.76 12.28
C ASP A 43 2.55 4.03 11.45
N MET A 44 2.53 2.69 11.49
CA MET A 44 3.40 1.86 10.67
C MET A 44 3.02 1.98 9.18
N ALA A 45 1.74 2.07 8.84
CA ALA A 45 1.28 2.21 7.46
C ALA A 45 1.77 3.52 6.84
N GLN A 46 1.72 4.61 7.61
CA GLN A 46 2.26 5.91 7.21
C GLN A 46 3.79 5.87 7.03
N TRP A 47 4.50 5.14 7.89
CA TRP A 47 5.93 4.90 7.74
C TRP A 47 6.26 4.13 6.46
N MET A 48 5.55 3.03 6.21
CA MET A 48 5.73 2.19 5.01
C MET A 48 5.40 2.94 3.73
N LEU A 49 4.37 3.81 3.73
CA LEU A 49 4.06 4.67 2.59
C LEU A 49 5.21 5.63 2.28
N ASN A 50 5.77 6.27 3.31
CA ASN A 50 6.92 7.16 3.14
C ASN A 50 8.14 6.39 2.65
N GLU A 51 8.41 5.20 3.20
CA GLU A 51 9.49 4.33 2.72
C GLU A 51 9.30 3.96 1.25
N CYS A 52 8.11 3.49 0.88
CA CYS A 52 7.74 3.16 -0.49
C CYS A 52 8.00 4.36 -1.44
N PHE A 53 7.61 5.57 -1.04
CA PHE A 53 7.87 6.78 -1.81
C PHE A 53 9.35 7.00 -2.09
N HIS A 54 10.20 6.87 -1.06
CA HIS A 54 11.64 7.03 -1.22
C HIS A 54 12.28 5.92 -2.08
N VAL A 55 11.73 4.70 -2.05
CA VAL A 55 12.22 3.58 -2.85
C VAL A 55 11.86 3.77 -4.32
N VAL A 56 10.60 4.14 -4.61
CA VAL A 56 10.10 4.42 -5.96
C VAL A 56 10.81 5.64 -6.57
N GLU A 57 10.96 6.72 -5.81
CA GLU A 57 11.67 7.94 -6.27
C GLU A 57 13.13 7.66 -6.65
N LYS A 58 13.79 6.74 -5.93
CA LYS A 58 15.18 6.35 -6.20
C LYS A 58 15.32 5.38 -7.38
N GLY A 59 14.21 4.87 -7.94
CA GLY A 59 14.24 3.90 -9.05
C GLY A 59 14.88 2.57 -8.66
N ASN A 60 14.77 2.17 -7.39
CA ASN A 60 15.40 0.97 -6.84
C ASN A 60 14.47 -0.28 -6.80
N LEU A 61 13.39 -0.28 -7.60
CA LEU A 61 12.42 -1.38 -7.70
C LEU A 61 12.48 -2.02 -9.10
#